data_AF-A0A5C8HL17-F1
#
_entry.id   AF-A0A5C8HL17-F1
#
_cell.length_a   1.000
_cell.length_b   1.000
_cell.length_c   1.000
_cell.angle_alpha   90.00
_cell.angle_beta   90.00
_cell.angle_gamma   90.00
#
_symmetry.space_group_name_H-M   'P 1'
#
loop_
_entity.id
_entity.type
_entity.pdbx_description
1 polymer ?
#
loop_
_entity_poly.entity_id
_entity_poly.type
_entity_poly.pdbx_seq_one_letter_code
_entity_poly.pdbx_strand_id
1 'polypeptide(L)'
;MRRTSVLAIALTVMLGLTACAPAQQPGSETTAPSGSASETTQPTPAPAETFVTIAYSDSYKTIFQLDAEQIAAASGTDLTADSIDAVATALAPASVWQADSQTAPYADLIATAFSREADSTREALHAVLNDDARLKIYVGHNSNAEIAHIQTEHDN
;
A
#
# COMPACT_ATOMS: atom_id res chain seq x y z
N MET A 1 38.42 -6.94 -10.56
CA MET A 1 37.23 -7.77 -10.27
C MET A 1 36.27 -7.64 -11.43
N ARG A 2 35.93 -8.75 -12.08
CA ARG A 2 35.20 -8.80 -13.36
C ARG A 2 33.69 -8.76 -13.10
N ARG A 3 32.99 -7.93 -13.89
CA ARG A 3 31.53 -7.90 -14.02
C ARG A 3 31.07 -9.11 -14.84
N THR A 4 29.97 -9.73 -14.44
CA THR A 4 29.16 -10.58 -15.35
C THR A 4 27.70 -10.58 -14.90
N SER A 5 26.86 -10.12 -15.80
CA SER A 5 25.38 -10.15 -15.80
C SER A 5 24.83 -11.58 -15.86
N VAL A 6 23.52 -11.76 -15.62
CA VAL A 6 22.51 -12.16 -16.63
C VAL A 6 21.18 -12.53 -15.94
N LEU A 7 20.12 -11.99 -16.53
CA LEU A 7 18.68 -12.17 -16.31
C LEU A 7 18.20 -13.54 -16.85
N ALA A 8 17.25 -14.20 -16.21
CA ALA A 8 16.43 -15.22 -16.87
C ALA A 8 15.03 -15.33 -16.24
N ILE A 9 14.03 -14.90 -17.03
CA ILE A 9 12.59 -15.03 -16.82
C ILE A 9 12.17 -16.39 -17.37
N ALA A 10 11.36 -17.16 -16.64
CA ALA A 10 10.69 -18.35 -17.15
C ALA A 10 9.17 -18.21 -16.95
N LEU A 11 8.49 -17.99 -18.07
CA LEU A 11 7.03 -17.94 -18.23
C LEU A 11 6.57 -19.34 -18.65
N THR A 12 5.68 -19.98 -17.88
CA THR A 12 5.11 -21.29 -18.24
C THR A 12 3.60 -21.15 -18.38
N VAL A 13 3.13 -21.10 -19.63
CA VAL A 13 1.72 -21.20 -20.01
C VAL A 13 1.46 -22.65 -20.44
N MET A 14 0.55 -23.34 -19.78
CA MET A 14 0.17 -24.71 -20.12
C MET A 14 -1.25 -24.72 -20.72
N LEU A 15 -1.33 -24.93 -22.04
CA LEU A 15 -2.56 -25.24 -22.76
C LEU A 15 -2.82 -26.75 -22.70
N GLY A 16 -3.98 -27.16 -22.18
CA GLY A 16 -4.49 -28.52 -22.29
C GLY A 16 -5.72 -28.56 -23.19
N LEU A 17 -5.58 -29.12 -24.39
CA LEU A 17 -6.65 -29.51 -25.30
C LEU A 17 -7.10 -30.95 -24.98
N THR A 18 -8.41 -31.20 -24.96
CA THR A 18 -8.96 -32.56 -25.08
C THR A 18 -10.20 -32.54 -25.96
N ALA A 19 -10.19 -33.42 -26.97
CA ALA A 19 -11.17 -33.58 -28.04
C ALA A 19 -12.22 -34.67 -27.73
N CYS A 20 -13.41 -34.58 -28.34
CA CYS A 20 -14.10 -35.70 -29.01
C CYS A 20 -15.44 -35.24 -29.63
N ALA A 21 -15.66 -35.60 -30.91
CA ALA A 21 -16.93 -35.45 -31.64
C ALA A 21 -17.81 -36.71 -31.46
N PRO A 22 -19.13 -36.63 -31.74
CA PRO A 22 -19.64 -37.18 -33.01
C PRO A 22 -20.77 -36.37 -33.68
N ALA A 23 -21.23 -36.86 -34.84
CA ALA A 23 -21.87 -36.15 -35.96
C ALA A 23 -23.43 -36.11 -36.00
N GLN A 24 -23.95 -35.33 -36.98
CA GLN A 24 -25.24 -35.40 -37.72
C GLN A 24 -26.49 -34.55 -37.27
N GLN A 25 -26.63 -33.38 -37.95
CA GLN A 25 -27.79 -32.71 -38.64
C GLN A 25 -29.26 -33.24 -38.50
N PRO A 26 -30.29 -32.47 -38.93
CA PRO A 26 -30.81 -31.15 -38.52
C PRO A 26 -32.29 -31.23 -38.02
N GLY A 27 -32.78 -30.27 -37.24
CA GLY A 27 -34.19 -30.23 -36.83
C GLY A 27 -34.56 -28.97 -36.06
N SER A 28 -35.72 -28.43 -36.40
CA SER A 28 -36.25 -27.11 -36.06
C SER A 28 -36.50 -26.83 -34.57
N GLU A 29 -36.55 -25.53 -34.27
CA GLU A 29 -37.25 -24.88 -33.16
C GLU A 29 -36.85 -25.30 -31.74
N THR A 30 -36.01 -24.50 -31.09
CA THR A 30 -35.97 -24.43 -29.63
C THR A 30 -35.64 -23.02 -29.17
N THR A 31 -36.63 -22.46 -28.48
CA THR A 31 -36.66 -21.30 -27.61
C THR A 31 -35.31 -20.98 -26.95
N ALA A 32 -34.87 -19.73 -27.08
CA ALA A 32 -33.76 -19.18 -26.30
C ALA A 32 -34.12 -19.20 -24.80
N PRO A 33 -33.30 -19.80 -23.92
CA PRO A 33 -33.24 -19.34 -22.54
C PRO A 33 -32.31 -18.14 -22.51
N SER A 34 -32.87 -16.98 -22.16
CA SER A 34 -32.11 -15.79 -21.77
C SER A 34 -31.02 -16.20 -20.78
N GLY A 35 -29.77 -16.03 -21.19
CA GLY A 35 -28.63 -16.14 -20.28
C GLY A 35 -28.79 -15.09 -19.20
N SER A 36 -28.91 -15.53 -17.95
CA SER A 36 -28.64 -14.69 -16.80
C SER A 36 -27.22 -14.17 -16.92
N ALA A 37 -27.09 -12.90 -17.29
CA ALA A 37 -25.87 -12.15 -17.06
C ALA A 37 -25.61 -12.21 -15.55
N SER A 38 -24.58 -12.94 -15.15
CA SER A 38 -24.03 -12.79 -13.81
C SER A 38 -23.40 -11.40 -13.77
N GLU A 39 -24.16 -10.43 -13.25
CA GLU A 39 -23.59 -9.18 -12.76
C GLU A 39 -22.46 -9.56 -11.81
N THR A 40 -21.24 -9.28 -12.25
CA THR A 40 -20.09 -9.30 -11.35
C THR A 40 -20.33 -8.15 -10.40
N THR A 41 -20.87 -8.45 -9.22
CA THR A 41 -20.95 -7.50 -8.11
C THR A 41 -19.52 -7.04 -7.84
N GLN A 42 -19.16 -5.89 -8.40
CA GLN A 42 -17.95 -5.18 -8.04
C GLN A 42 -18.06 -4.92 -6.53
N PRO A 43 -17.15 -5.45 -5.70
CA PRO A 43 -17.20 -5.19 -4.28
C PRO A 43 -17.14 -3.67 -4.09
N THR A 44 -18.19 -3.10 -3.49
CA THR A 44 -18.17 -1.74 -3.00
C THR A 44 -16.93 -1.62 -2.10
N PRO A 45 -15.97 -0.73 -2.40
CA PRO A 45 -14.83 -0.55 -1.51
C PRO A 45 -15.36 -0.18 -0.14
N ALA A 46 -14.90 -0.89 0.89
CA ALA A 46 -15.12 -0.48 2.26
C ALA A 46 -14.68 1.00 2.40
N PRO A 47 -15.38 1.82 3.21
CA PRO A 47 -14.93 3.17 3.46
C PRO A 47 -13.48 3.14 3.94
N ALA A 48 -12.61 3.88 3.26
CA ALA A 48 -11.22 4.00 3.66
C ALA A 48 -11.16 4.64 5.05
N GLU A 49 -10.54 3.95 6.00
CA GLU A 49 -10.43 4.44 7.37
C GLU A 49 -9.42 5.58 7.41
N THR A 50 -9.66 6.61 8.22
CA THR A 50 -8.70 7.71 8.38
C THR A 50 -7.97 7.54 9.70
N PHE A 51 -6.67 7.26 9.65
CA PHE A 51 -5.84 7.09 10.84
C PHE A 51 -4.72 8.12 10.94
N VAL A 52 -4.43 8.91 9.89
CA VAL A 52 -3.41 9.96 9.96
C VAL A 52 -4.01 11.33 10.27
N THR A 53 -3.18 12.25 10.76
CA THR A 53 -3.52 13.68 10.86
C THR A 53 -2.75 14.48 9.82
N ILE A 54 -3.46 15.30 9.03
CA ILE A 54 -2.80 16.28 8.14
C ILE A 54 -2.41 17.50 8.99
N ALA A 55 -1.12 17.63 9.25
CA ALA A 55 -0.57 18.80 9.94
C ALA A 55 -0.45 20.02 9.01
N TYR A 56 -0.22 19.79 7.72
CA TYR A 56 -0.10 20.84 6.71
C TYR A 56 -0.34 20.31 5.30
N SER A 57 -0.94 21.10 4.42
CA SER A 57 -1.06 20.77 3.00
C SER A 57 -1.17 22.04 2.15
N ASP A 58 -0.35 22.13 1.09
CA ASP A 58 -0.44 23.14 0.04
C ASP A 58 0.01 22.54 -1.32
N SER A 59 0.20 23.40 -2.34
CA SER A 59 0.64 22.96 -3.66
C SER A 59 2.09 22.46 -3.72
N TYR A 60 2.87 22.61 -2.65
CA TYR A 60 4.30 22.29 -2.60
C TYR A 60 4.61 21.15 -1.64
N LYS A 61 3.77 20.90 -0.64
CA LYS A 61 3.97 19.80 0.29
C LYS A 61 2.68 19.38 1.00
N THR A 62 2.66 18.13 1.44
CA THR A 62 1.74 17.60 2.42
C THR A 62 2.55 17.03 3.59
N ILE A 63 2.12 17.30 4.82
CA ILE A 63 2.74 16.77 6.03
C ILE A 63 1.68 15.98 6.79
N PHE A 64 1.92 14.69 6.95
CA PHE A 64 1.14 13.83 7.83
C PHE A 64 1.88 13.65 9.16
N GLN A 65 1.11 13.53 10.22
CA GLN A 65 1.60 13.21 11.56
C GLN A 65 0.83 12.02 12.11
N LEU A 66 1.56 11.17 12.82
CA LEU A 66 1.02 10.04 13.56
C LEU A 66 1.54 10.11 15.00
N ASP A 67 0.62 10.06 15.95
CA ASP A 67 0.92 9.75 17.34
C ASP A 67 0.99 8.23 17.59
N ALA A 68 1.23 7.82 18.84
CA ALA A 68 1.35 6.41 19.20
C ALA A 68 0.08 5.60 18.91
N GLU A 69 -1.11 6.17 19.12
CA GLU A 69 -2.39 5.47 18.87
C GLU A 69 -2.62 5.28 17.37
N GLN A 70 -2.30 6.29 16.56
CA GLN A 70 -2.38 6.25 15.11
C GLN A 70 -1.36 5.27 14.51
N ILE A 71 -0.15 5.20 15.08
CA ILE A 71 0.86 4.20 14.72
C ILE A 71 0.35 2.79 15.02
N ALA A 72 -0.30 2.59 16.18
CA ALA A 72 -0.87 1.30 16.53
C ALA A 72 -2.01 0.90 15.58
N ALA A 73 -2.87 1.85 15.19
CA ALA A 73 -3.93 1.60 14.22
C ALA A 73 -3.38 1.23 12.84
N ALA A 74 -2.34 1.95 12.37
CA ALA A 74 -1.72 1.71 11.07
C ALA A 74 -0.95 0.39 10.99
N SER A 75 -0.20 0.06 12.05
CA SER A 75 0.65 -1.13 12.11
C SER A 75 -0.07 -2.38 12.62
N GLY A 76 -1.23 -2.22 13.25
CA GLY A 76 -1.93 -3.27 13.97
C GLY A 76 -1.20 -3.76 15.23
N THR A 77 -0.22 -3.00 15.73
CA THR A 77 0.64 -3.38 16.86
C THR A 77 0.89 -2.17 17.76
N ASP A 78 0.70 -2.31 19.07
CA ASP A 78 1.02 -1.25 20.03
C ASP A 78 2.51 -0.88 19.98
N LEU A 79 2.81 0.42 20.02
CA LEU A 79 4.18 0.91 20.06
C LEU A 79 4.77 0.76 21.47
N THR A 80 5.76 -0.10 21.60
CA THR A 80 6.49 -0.40 22.83
C THR A 80 7.98 -0.57 22.52
N ALA A 81 8.85 -0.56 23.54
CA ALA A 81 10.30 -0.73 23.32
C ALA A 81 10.66 -2.02 22.57
N ASP A 82 9.89 -3.10 22.78
CA ASP A 82 10.13 -4.41 22.17
C ASP A 82 9.48 -4.56 20.78
N SER A 83 8.56 -3.67 20.40
CA SER A 83 7.80 -3.77 19.14
C SER A 83 8.27 -2.81 18.04
N ILE A 84 9.27 -1.95 18.28
CA ILE A 84 9.71 -0.92 17.31
C ILE A 84 10.06 -1.51 15.94
N ASP A 85 10.83 -2.60 15.89
CA ASP A 85 11.19 -3.24 14.61
C ASP A 85 9.98 -3.86 13.90
N ALA A 86 9.04 -4.42 14.66
CA ALA A 86 7.82 -5.00 14.13
C ALA A 86 6.91 -3.91 13.57
N VAL A 87 6.75 -2.80 14.29
CA VAL A 87 6.00 -1.61 13.85
C VAL A 87 6.65 -1.01 12.60
N ALA A 88 7.96 -0.78 12.58
CA ALA A 88 8.67 -0.26 11.42
C ALA A 88 8.46 -1.16 10.18
N THR A 89 8.52 -2.48 10.37
CA THR A 89 8.25 -3.45 9.30
C THR A 89 6.80 -3.41 8.83
N ALA A 90 5.84 -3.28 9.75
CA ALA A 90 4.42 -3.22 9.45
C ALA A 90 4.03 -1.92 8.71
N LEU A 91 4.73 -0.81 8.94
CA LEU A 91 4.50 0.47 8.27
C LEU A 91 5.15 0.57 6.87
N ALA A 92 6.07 -0.34 6.52
CA ALA A 92 6.79 -0.29 5.25
C ALA A 92 5.96 -0.57 3.98
N PRO A 93 4.96 -1.47 3.96
CA PRO A 93 4.18 -1.77 2.76
C PRO A 93 3.27 -0.63 2.33
N ALA A 94 3.16 -0.39 1.01
CA ALA A 94 2.25 0.59 0.44
C ALA A 94 0.77 0.33 0.79
N SER A 95 0.37 -0.93 0.98
CA SER A 95 -1.01 -1.30 1.32
C SER A 95 -1.50 -0.70 2.64
N VAL A 96 -0.59 -0.42 3.59
CA VAL A 96 -0.93 0.25 4.86
C VAL A 96 -1.41 1.66 4.58
N TRP A 97 -0.69 2.39 3.74
CA TRP A 97 -1.00 3.77 3.35
C TRP A 97 -2.16 3.86 2.35
N GLN A 98 -2.38 2.83 1.53
CA GLN A 98 -3.55 2.77 0.65
C GLN A 98 -4.87 2.59 1.40
N ALA A 99 -4.83 2.03 2.61
CA ALA A 99 -6.03 1.85 3.44
C ALA A 99 -6.60 3.19 3.95
N ASP A 100 -5.77 4.23 3.99
CA ASP A 100 -6.15 5.57 4.42
C ASP A 100 -6.38 6.52 3.24
N SER A 101 -7.56 7.15 3.21
CA SER A 101 -7.96 7.99 2.08
C SER A 101 -7.06 9.21 1.86
N GLN A 102 -6.38 9.70 2.90
CA GLN A 102 -5.54 10.88 2.85
C GLN A 102 -4.13 10.55 2.36
N THR A 103 -3.61 9.38 2.71
CA THR A 103 -2.28 8.91 2.31
C THR A 103 -2.28 8.03 1.06
N ALA A 104 -3.43 7.50 0.64
CA ALA A 104 -3.57 6.67 -0.55
C ALA A 104 -2.94 7.27 -1.83
N PRO A 105 -3.08 8.59 -2.12
CA PRO A 105 -2.43 9.19 -3.29
C PRO A 105 -0.89 9.15 -3.24
N TYR A 106 -0.32 9.01 -2.05
CA TYR A 106 1.12 9.07 -1.78
C TYR A 106 1.70 7.73 -1.32
N ALA A 107 0.90 6.66 -1.28
CA ALA A 107 1.23 5.42 -0.61
C ALA A 107 2.57 4.80 -1.05
N ASP A 108 2.84 4.79 -2.36
CA ASP A 108 4.09 4.26 -2.90
C ASP A 108 5.31 5.11 -2.53
N LEU A 109 5.14 6.44 -2.48
CA LEU A 109 6.19 7.37 -2.04
C LEU A 109 6.50 7.15 -0.57
N ILE A 110 5.47 7.04 0.26
CA ILE A 110 5.60 6.82 1.70
C ILE A 110 6.26 5.46 1.96
N ALA A 111 5.79 4.38 1.35
CA ALA A 111 6.40 3.05 1.47
C ALA A 111 7.87 3.04 1.04
N THR A 112 8.21 3.75 -0.03
CA THR A 112 9.60 3.91 -0.49
C THR A 112 10.44 4.67 0.54
N ALA A 113 9.88 5.70 1.18
CA ALA A 113 10.56 6.44 2.24
C ALA A 113 10.82 5.55 3.47
N PHE A 114 9.84 4.80 3.95
CA PHE A 114 10.02 3.83 5.04
C PHE A 114 11.09 2.78 4.73
N SER A 115 11.17 2.32 3.47
CA SER A 115 12.18 1.35 3.04
C SER A 115 13.58 1.96 2.94
N ARG A 116 13.70 3.20 2.44
CA ARG A 116 14.97 3.90 2.24
C ARG A 116 15.52 4.49 3.55
N GLU A 117 14.64 4.91 4.44
CA GLU A 117 14.92 5.66 5.67
C GLU A 117 14.55 4.83 6.90
N ALA A 118 14.87 3.53 6.85
CA ALA A 118 14.51 2.59 7.90
C ALA A 118 15.11 2.96 9.27
N ASP A 119 16.32 3.51 9.29
CA ASP A 119 16.95 3.98 10.53
C ASP A 119 16.24 5.21 11.09
N SER A 120 15.97 6.22 10.26
CA SER A 120 15.17 7.40 10.65
C SER A 120 13.78 7.02 11.13
N THR A 121 13.18 5.98 10.56
CA THR A 121 11.88 5.46 10.99
C THR A 121 11.97 4.92 12.41
N ARG A 122 12.98 4.10 12.73
CA ARG A 122 13.19 3.58 14.09
C ARG A 122 13.46 4.71 15.08
N GLU A 123 14.31 5.66 14.71
CA GLU A 123 14.59 6.84 15.55
C GLU A 123 13.31 7.64 15.84
N ALA A 124 12.46 7.85 14.84
CA ALA A 124 11.19 8.54 15.03
C ALA A 124 10.23 7.73 15.91
N LEU A 125 10.13 6.41 15.73
CA LEU A 125 9.33 5.54 16.61
C LEU A 125 9.83 5.55 18.06
N HIS A 126 11.16 5.57 18.26
CA HIS A 126 11.75 5.74 19.58
C HIS A 126 11.36 7.09 20.20
N ALA A 127 11.41 8.18 19.44
CA ALA A 127 11.05 9.50 19.93
C ALA A 127 9.55 9.58 20.29
N VAL A 128 8.66 9.03 19.45
CA VAL A 128 7.22 8.97 19.78
C VAL A 128 6.97 8.24 21.09
N LEU A 129 7.71 7.17 21.35
CA LEU A 129 7.58 6.38 22.57
C LEU A 129 8.08 7.12 23.83
N ASN A 130 9.13 7.95 23.72
CA ASN A 130 9.87 8.45 24.88
C ASN A 130 9.75 9.96 25.11
N ASP A 131 9.50 10.76 24.08
CA ASP A 131 9.82 12.19 24.06
C ASP A 131 8.63 13.11 23.69
N ASP A 132 7.39 12.64 23.89
CA ASP A 132 6.14 13.35 23.50
C ASP A 132 6.23 13.88 22.05
N ALA A 133 6.65 13.00 21.15
CA ALA A 133 6.90 13.31 19.76
C ALA A 133 5.86 12.65 18.84
N ARG A 134 5.82 13.12 17.59
CA ARG A 134 5.00 12.55 16.52
C ARG A 134 5.88 12.08 15.37
N LEU A 135 5.52 10.93 14.78
CA LEU A 135 6.09 10.49 13.52
C LEU A 135 5.56 11.40 12.42
N LYS A 136 6.48 12.02 11.67
CA LYS A 136 6.15 12.98 10.63
C LYS A 136 6.52 12.42 9.27
N ILE A 137 5.56 12.45 8.36
CA ILE A 137 5.75 12.05 6.96
C ILE A 137 5.64 13.31 6.12
N TYR A 138 6.76 13.77 5.59
CA TYR A 138 6.81 14.92 4.68
C TYR A 138 6.71 14.40 3.24
N VAL A 139 5.72 14.86 2.47
CA VAL A 139 5.62 14.62 1.03
C VAL A 139 5.80 15.96 0.31
N GLY A 140 6.88 16.10 -0.45
CA GLY A 140 7.13 17.28 -1.28
C GLY A 140 6.58 17.11 -2.68
N HIS A 141 5.82 18.11 -3.13
CA HIS A 141 5.27 18.23 -4.48
C HIS A 141 6.14 19.22 -5.25
N ASN A 142 6.91 18.73 -6.21
CA ASN A 142 7.61 19.61 -7.13
C ASN A 142 7.29 19.22 -8.58
N SER A 143 7.41 20.17 -9.50
CA SER A 143 7.01 19.98 -10.90
C SER A 143 7.79 18.89 -11.65
N ASN A 144 8.87 18.36 -11.06
CA ASN A 144 9.75 17.37 -11.67
C ASN A 144 9.77 16.02 -10.93
N ALA A 145 9.31 15.98 -9.67
CA ALA A 145 9.34 14.81 -8.80
C ALA A 145 8.45 15.01 -7.55
N GLU A 146 7.87 13.92 -7.07
CA GLU A 146 7.30 13.84 -5.73
C GLU A 146 8.19 12.97 -4.85
N ILE A 147 8.47 13.40 -3.62
CA ILE A 147 9.37 12.69 -2.69
C ILE A 147 8.76 12.69 -1.31
N ALA A 148 8.77 11.53 -0.64
CA ALA A 148 8.44 11.42 0.78
C ALA A 148 9.70 11.23 1.65
N HIS A 149 9.65 11.75 2.88
CA HIS A 149 10.67 11.66 3.93
C HIS A 149 10.04 11.38 5.29
N ILE A 150 10.76 10.62 6.12
CA ILE A 150 10.38 10.29 7.50
C ILE A 150 11.16 11.18 8.47
N GLN A 151 10.45 11.82 9.39
CA GLN A 151 10.99 12.77 10.35
C GLN A 151 10.31 12.57 11.71
N THR A 152 10.85 13.25 12.71
CA THR A 152 10.25 13.39 14.04
C THR A 152 9.82 14.84 14.23
N GLU A 153 8.60 15.06 14.72
CA GLU A 153 8.16 16.36 15.23
C GLU A 153 8.08 16.30 16.76
N HIS A 154 8.62 17.28 17.45
CA HIS A 154 8.45 17.45 18.89
C HIS A 154 7.49 18.61 19.13
N ASP A 155 6.52 18.44 20.02
CA ASP A 155 5.68 19.55 20.45
C ASP A 155 6.55 20.52 21.28
N ASN A 156 6.55 21.80 20.88
CA ASN A 156 7.46 22.86 21.37
C ASN A 156 6.76 23.76 22.39
#